data_AF-A0A5R9BS64-F1
#
_entry.id   AF-A0A5R9BS64-F1
#
_cell.length_a   1.000
_cell.length_b   1.000
_cell.length_c   1.000
_cell.angle_alpha   90.00
_cell.angle_beta   90.00
_cell.angle_gamma   90.00
#
_symmetry.space_group_name_H-M   'P 1'
#
loop_
_entity.id
_entity.type
_entity.pdbx_description
1 polymer ?
#
loop_
_entity_poly.entity_id
_entity_poly.type
_entity_poly.pdbx_seq_one_letter_code
_entity_poly.pdbx_strand_id
1 'polypeptide(L)' 'MNFPDFNSIKQWFEMNLWTKSMVGDGVVCKKITAEQYKVITGEDYQVQASNPQPESTSESTSVSA' A
#
# COMPACT_ATOMS: atom_id res chain seq x y z
N MET A 1 4.50 14.37 -11.64
CA MET A 1 5.41 13.25 -11.31
C MET A 1 4.81 11.97 -11.88
N ASN A 2 5.58 11.20 -12.66
CA ASN A 2 5.15 9.87 -13.03
C ASN A 2 5.60 8.91 -11.93
N PHE A 3 4.65 8.42 -11.13
CA PHE A 3 4.96 7.50 -10.04
C PHE A 3 5.22 6.10 -10.63
N PRO A 4 6.28 5.40 -10.20
CA PRO A 4 6.61 4.05 -10.65
C PRO A 4 5.48 3.05 -10.42
N ASP A 5 5.45 2.00 -11.24
CA ASP A 5 4.54 0.86 -11.07
C ASP A 5 5.05 -0.12 -10.00
N PHE A 6 4.18 -1.04 -9.57
CA PHE A 6 4.47 -2.07 -8.57
C PHE A 6 5.83 -2.76 -8.75
N ASN A 7 6.15 -3.18 -9.98
CA ASN A 7 7.36 -3.95 -10.23
C ASN A 7 8.63 -3.12 -9.96
N SER A 8 8.60 -1.84 -10.32
CA SER A 8 9.69 -0.90 -10.02
C SER A 8 9.78 -0.63 -8.52
N ILE A 9 8.65 -0.40 -7.85
CA ILE A 9 8.61 -0.18 -6.38
C ILE A 9 9.17 -1.39 -5.63
N LYS A 10 8.77 -2.60 -6.02
CA LYS A 10 9.27 -3.86 -5.44
C LYS A 10 10.78 -3.97 -5.61
N GLN A 11 11.28 -3.78 -6.83
CA GLN A 11 12.72 -3.81 -7.09
C GLN A 11 13.49 -2.74 -6.29
N TRP A 12 12.95 -1.53 -6.18
CA TRP A 12 13.57 -0.45 -5.42
C TRP A 12 13.61 -0.75 -3.92
N PHE A 13 12.57 -1.37 -3.37
CA PHE A 13 12.56 -1.84 -2.00
C PHE A 13 13.57 -2.97 -1.76
N GLU A 14 13.65 -3.95 -2.67
CA GLU A 14 14.65 -5.04 -2.63
C GLU A 14 16.08 -4.49 -2.73
N MET A 15 16.29 -3.45 -3.54
CA MET A 15 17.57 -2.73 -3.64
C MET A 15 17.83 -1.76 -2.48
N ASN A 16 16.95 -1.69 -1.47
CA ASN A 16 17.05 -0.75 -0.35
C ASN A 16 17.05 0.73 -0.75
N LEU A 17 16.58 1.06 -1.97
CA LEU A 17 16.40 2.43 -2.45
C LEU A 17 15.17 3.09 -1.82
N TRP A 18 14.17 2.29 -1.48
CA TRP A 18 12.89 2.75 -0.94
C TRP A 18 12.66 2.20 0.46
N THR A 19 12.10 3.05 1.33
CA THR A 19 11.67 2.66 2.68
C THR A 19 10.19 2.28 2.67
N LYS A 20 9.75 1.60 3.73
CA LYS A 20 8.33 1.23 3.93
C LYS A 20 7.40 2.44 3.84
N SER A 21 7.82 3.62 4.32
CA SER A 21 7.04 4.86 4.16
C SER A 21 6.85 5.24 2.70
N MET A 22 7.90 5.20 1.87
CA MET A 22 7.79 5.49 0.43
C MET A 22 6.91 4.49 -0.31
N VAL A 23 6.96 3.20 0.07
CA VAL A 23 6.04 2.20 -0.47
C VAL A 23 4.59 2.54 -0.06
N GLY A 24 4.39 3.06 1.15
CA GLY A 24 3.11 3.55 1.64
C GLY A 24 2.57 4.73 0.85
N ASP A 25 3.43 5.69 0.49
CA ASP A 25 3.09 6.77 -0.45
C ASP A 25 2.62 6.25 -1.80
N GLY A 26 3.14 5.11 -2.27
CA GLY A 26 2.63 4.42 -3.45
C GLY A 26 1.18 3.94 -3.31
N VAL A 27 0.79 3.50 -2.11
CA VAL A 27 -0.60 3.14 -1.80
C VAL A 27 -1.48 4.39 -1.79
N VAL A 28 -1.03 5.46 -1.12
CA VAL A 28 -1.71 6.76 -1.07
C VAL A 28 -1.91 7.34 -2.46
N CYS A 29 -0.89 7.25 -3.31
CA CYS A 29 -0.91 7.71 -4.70
C CYS A 29 -1.71 6.78 -5.64
N LYS A 30 -2.39 5.75 -5.12
CA LYS A 30 -3.15 4.73 -5.86
C LYS A 30 -2.34 4.00 -6.95
N LYS A 31 -1.04 3.84 -6.72
CA LYS A 31 -0.12 3.16 -7.64
C LYS A 31 0.02 1.68 -7.32
N ILE A 32 -0.10 1.36 -6.05
CA ILE A 32 -0.19 0.00 -5.53
C ILE A 32 -1.35 -0.09 -4.54
N THR A 33 -1.78 -1.30 -4.20
CA THR A 33 -2.80 -1.54 -3.18
C THR A 33 -2.17 -1.89 -1.83
N ALA A 34 -2.96 -1.87 -0.76
CA ALA A 34 -2.52 -2.33 0.56
C ALA A 34 -2.00 -3.78 0.54
N GLU A 35 -2.60 -4.65 -0.28
CA GLU A 35 -2.11 -6.02 -0.49
C GLU A 35 -0.72 -6.03 -1.14
N GLN A 36 -0.51 -5.20 -2.16
CA GLN A 36 0.80 -5.09 -2.81
C GLN A 36 1.86 -4.51 -1.86
N TYR A 37 1.50 -3.54 -1.01
CA TYR A 37 2.37 -3.04 0.05
C TYR A 37 2.84 -4.18 0.95
N LYS A 38 1.91 -5.07 1.37
CA LYS A 38 2.23 -6.23 2.19
C LYS A 38 3.11 -7.24 1.46
N VAL A 39 2.94 -7.43 0.16
CA VAL A 39 3.82 -8.28 -0.65
C VAL A 39 5.25 -7.71 -0.73
N ILE A 40 5.40 -6.38 -0.83
CA ILE A 40 6.70 -5.72 -0.92
C ILE A 40 7.41 -5.69 0.43
N THR A 41 6.71 -5.25 1.47
CA THR A 41 7.29 -4.96 2.79
C THR A 41 7.23 -6.13 3.76
N GLY A 42 6.34 -7.10 3.51
CA GLY A 42 5.99 -8.16 4.45
C GLY A 42 5.07 -7.71 5.58
N GLU A 43 4.72 -6.42 5.65
CA GLU A 43 3.92 -5.85 6.74
C GLU A 43 2.54 -5.39 6.27
N ASP A 44 1.59 -5.40 7.20
CA ASP A 44 0.26 -4.89 6.94
C ASP A 44 0.29 -3.37 6.78
N TYR A 45 -0.38 -2.85 5.75
CA TYR A 45 -0.40 -1.42 5.51
C TYR A 45 -1.31 -0.72 6.53
N GLN A 46 -0.69 -0.06 7.52
CA GLN A 46 -1.39 0.74 8.51
C GLN A 46 -1.72 2.11 7.91
N VAL A 47 -2.97 2.32 7.49
CA VAL A 47 -3.46 3.61 7.00
C VAL A 47 -3.30 4.64 8.12
N GLN A 48 -2.35 5.57 7.95
CA GLN A 48 -2.21 6.68 8.86
C GLN A 48 -3.35 7.66 8.53
N ALA A 49 -4.23 7.91 9.50
CA ALA A 49 -5.53 8.58 9.34
C ALA A 49 -5.47 10.02 8.76
N SER A 50 -4.30 10.53 8.42
CA SER A 50 -4.07 11.86 7.87
C SER A 50 -4.26 11.96 6.35
N ASN A 51 -4.46 10.84 5.61
CA ASN A 51 -4.71 10.92 4.17
C ASN A 51 -5.81 9.94 3.72
N PRO A 52 -6.96 10.41 3.20
CA PRO A 52 -8.07 9.54 2.82
C PRO A 52 -7.72 8.72 1.58
N GLN A 53 -7.24 7.49 1.79
CA GLN A 53 -7.31 6.45 0.77
C GLN A 53 -8.79 6.16 0.48
N PRO A 54 -9.20 5.94 -0.78
CA PRO A 54 -10.53 5.38 -1.03
C PRO A 54 -10.56 4.00 -0.38
N GLU A 55 -11.32 3.92 0.70
CA GLU A 55 -11.89 2.74 1.31
C GLU A 55 -11.79 1.51 0.40
N SER A 56 -10.79 0.65 0.65
CA SER A 56 -10.97 -0.76 0.35
C SER A 56 -11.97 -1.24 1.37
N THR A 57 -13.24 -1.10 1.00
CA THR A 57 -14.42 -1.62 1.66
C THR A 57 -14.28 -3.15 1.72
N SER A 58 -13.48 -3.66 2.65
CA SER A 58 -13.71 -4.97 3.22
C SER A 58 -14.75 -4.78 4.32
N GLU A 59 -15.98 -4.59 3.86
CA GLU A 59 -17.19 -4.86 4.62
C GLU A 59 -17.14 -6.33 5.03
N SER A 60 -16.50 -6.61 6.17
CA SER A 60 -16.74 -7.83 6.93
C SER A 60 -17.73 -7.49 8.04
N THR A 61 -18.91 -7.02 7.65
CA THR A 61 -20.07 -7.15 8.52
C THR A 61 -20.76 -8.44 8.14
N SER A 62 -20.24 -9.53 8.72
CA SER A 62 -21.05 -10.70 8.97
C SER A 62 -22.18 -10.27 9.91
N VAL A 63 -23.32 -9.85 9.36
CA VAL A 63 -24.56 -9.86 10.13
C VAL A 63 -25.12 -11.27 10.04
N SER A 64 -24.71 -12.07 11.01
CA SER A 64 -25.36 -13.32 11.36
C SER A 64 -26.47 -12.99 12.37
N ALA A 65 -27.73 -13.24 12.01
CA ALA A 65 -28.84 -13.72 12.85
C ALA A 65 -30.19 -13.43 12.19
#